data_AF-A0AAV6FHL2-F1
#
_entry.id   AF-A0AAV6FHL2-F1
#
_cell.length_a   1.000
_cell.length_b   1.000
_cell.length_c   1.000
_cell.angle_alpha   90.00
_cell.angle_beta   90.00
_cell.angle_gamma   90.00
#
_symmetry.space_group_name_H-M   'P 1'
#
loop_
_entity.id
_entity.type
_entity.pdbx_description
1 polymer ?
#
loop_
_entity_poly.entity_id
_entity_poly.type
_entity_poly.pdbx_seq_one_letter_code
_entity_poly.pdbx_strand_id
1 'polypeptide(L)'
;MDRLFRILLGLCVMLAAAQASNVTVSTLDTTVNNSTCGTSRACFSDPVSCNPATDRSCLFVSTKSNGSSNLNFELRGESQGYIAVALSTDMNAGGNDKTYICANINSTVLFVFALLNNNTLTTQSDVSSIANVSGSINQTTIQCVFNVFGLNATSRANAATTFSIVLANGTVYANGSLSNPTVRTVTAQLDLSNVNSTNTATTTPSTNSTNASNVTTTTTTTTTTTASGANISLQHGLSQAVLILLGILAIGMM
;
A
#
# COMPACT_ATOMS: atom_id res chain seq x y z
N MET A 1 -4.29 28.43 51.25
CA MET A 1 -4.95 27.29 50.56
C MET A 1 -5.05 27.50 49.03
N ASP A 2 -4.33 28.46 48.42
CA ASP A 2 -4.49 28.78 46.98
C ASP A 2 -3.35 28.35 46.04
N ARG A 3 -2.27 27.77 46.56
CA ARG A 3 -1.18 27.25 45.72
C ARG A 3 -1.20 25.73 45.55
N LEU A 4 -1.93 25.02 46.40
CA LEU A 4 -2.12 23.57 46.29
C LEU A 4 -3.23 23.19 45.30
N PHE A 5 -4.20 24.08 45.06
CA PHE A 5 -5.34 23.83 44.15
C PHE A 5 -5.00 24.04 42.67
N ARG A 6 -3.98 24.85 42.35
CA ARG A 6 -3.54 25.10 40.96
C ARG A 6 -2.62 24.00 40.40
N ILE A 7 -2.06 23.15 41.25
CA ILE A 7 -1.26 21.98 40.83
C ILE A 7 -2.19 20.79 40.51
N LEU A 8 -3.43 20.78 41.01
CA LEU A 8 -4.40 19.71 40.74
C LEU A 8 -5.14 19.83 39.38
N LEU A 9 -5.02 20.96 38.68
CA LEU A 9 -5.78 21.24 37.43
C LEU A 9 -4.91 21.24 36.15
N GLY A 10 -3.66 20.78 36.24
CA GLY A 10 -2.72 20.75 35.10
C GLY A 10 -2.27 19.34 34.69
N LEU A 11 -2.70 18.32 35.43
CA LEU A 11 -2.43 16.91 35.12
C LEU A 11 -3.68 16.23 34.53
N CYS A 12 -4.37 16.92 33.61
CA CYS A 12 -5.16 16.20 32.62
C CYS A 12 -4.15 15.65 31.61
N VAL A 13 -3.44 14.59 32.04
CA VAL A 13 -2.75 13.70 31.12
C VAL A 13 -3.87 13.28 30.17
N MET A 14 -3.82 13.78 28.94
CA MET A 14 -4.57 13.23 27.83
C MET A 14 -4.06 11.80 27.66
N LEU A 15 -4.54 10.88 28.49
CA LEU A 15 -4.61 9.48 28.13
C LEU A 15 -5.62 9.46 26.99
N ALA A 16 -5.13 9.73 25.78
CA ALA A 16 -5.64 9.00 24.65
C ALA A 16 -5.31 7.54 24.95
N ALA A 17 -6.20 6.87 25.69
CA ALA A 17 -6.27 5.43 25.61
C ALA A 17 -6.41 5.16 24.11
N ALA A 18 -5.42 4.50 23.51
CA ALA A 18 -5.56 3.95 22.19
C ALA A 18 -6.78 3.03 22.29
N GLN A 19 -7.93 3.51 21.82
CA GLN A 19 -9.15 2.73 21.85
C GLN A 19 -8.88 1.56 20.92
N ALA A 20 -8.63 0.39 21.50
CA ALA A 20 -8.42 -0.82 20.73
C ALA A 20 -9.69 -1.04 19.90
N SER A 21 -9.55 -1.09 18.58
CA SER A 21 -10.63 -1.50 17.69
C SER A 21 -11.07 -2.90 18.14
N ASN A 22 -12.35 -3.10 18.47
CA ASN A 22 -12.85 -4.36 19.04
C ASN A 22 -13.08 -5.42 17.94
N VAL A 23 -12.03 -5.70 17.16
CA VAL A 23 -12.05 -6.73 16.11
C VAL A 23 -11.63 -8.05 16.73
N THR A 24 -12.49 -9.06 16.65
CA THR A 24 -12.13 -10.43 17.03
C THR A 24 -11.20 -11.04 15.99
N VAL A 25 -10.04 -11.52 16.42
CA VAL A 25 -9.07 -12.20 15.55
C VAL A 25 -9.12 -13.70 15.82
N SER A 26 -9.47 -14.51 14.82
CA SER A 26 -9.37 -15.96 14.91
C SER A 26 -7.96 -16.46 14.57
N THR A 27 -7.69 -17.73 14.84
CA THR A 27 -6.43 -18.35 14.44
C THR A 27 -6.36 -18.51 12.91
N LEU A 28 -5.19 -18.22 12.33
CA LEU A 28 -4.91 -18.50 10.93
C LEU A 28 -4.09 -19.80 10.82
N ASP A 29 -4.71 -20.84 10.28
CA ASP A 29 -4.10 -22.18 10.18
C ASP A 29 -3.32 -22.38 8.87
N THR A 30 -3.58 -21.56 7.85
CA THR A 30 -2.96 -21.66 6.53
C THR A 30 -1.91 -20.58 6.32
N THR A 31 -0.71 -21.00 5.90
CA THR A 31 0.38 -20.07 5.60
C THR A 31 0.12 -19.28 4.32
N VAL A 32 0.22 -17.95 4.42
CA VAL A 32 0.19 -17.03 3.27
C VAL A 32 1.36 -17.35 2.32
N ASN A 33 1.05 -17.54 1.05
CA ASN A 33 1.99 -17.88 -0.02
C ASN A 33 1.70 -17.04 -1.29
N ASN A 34 2.41 -17.26 -2.40
CA ASN A 34 2.21 -16.54 -3.67
C ASN A 34 1.75 -17.45 -4.85
N SER A 35 1.31 -18.67 -4.58
CA SER A 35 1.04 -19.69 -5.62
C SER A 35 -0.05 -19.32 -6.64
N THR A 36 -0.99 -18.45 -6.26
CA THR A 36 -2.14 -18.04 -7.09
C THR A 36 -2.13 -16.56 -7.48
N CYS A 37 -0.97 -15.91 -7.35
CA CYS A 37 -0.76 -14.56 -7.87
C CYS A 37 -0.92 -14.55 -9.40
N GLY A 38 -1.58 -13.53 -9.95
CA GLY A 38 -1.83 -13.42 -11.40
C GLY A 38 -2.95 -14.31 -11.93
N THR A 39 -3.50 -15.22 -11.11
CA THR A 39 -4.57 -16.14 -11.53
C THR A 39 -5.86 -15.90 -10.76
N SER A 40 -5.82 -15.91 -9.43
CA SER A 40 -7.00 -15.66 -8.60
C SER A 40 -6.88 -14.44 -7.69
N ARG A 41 -5.71 -13.82 -7.62
CA ARG A 41 -5.42 -12.66 -6.77
C ARG A 41 -4.29 -11.81 -7.33
N ALA A 42 -4.34 -10.53 -7.06
CA ALA A 42 -3.23 -9.61 -7.26
C ALA A 42 -2.26 -9.74 -6.08
N CYS A 43 -0.98 -9.48 -6.32
CA CYS A 43 0.05 -9.66 -5.30
C CYS A 43 1.09 -8.56 -5.34
N PHE A 44 1.51 -8.15 -4.15
CA PHE A 44 2.49 -7.11 -3.95
C PHE A 44 3.50 -7.53 -2.90
N SER A 45 4.78 -7.26 -3.14
CA SER A 45 5.82 -7.66 -2.20
C SER A 45 7.01 -6.71 -2.14
N ASP A 46 7.64 -6.61 -0.97
CA ASP A 46 8.95 -5.99 -0.76
C ASP A 46 9.91 -7.01 -0.13
N PRO A 47 11.01 -7.39 -0.79
CA PRO A 47 11.39 -7.02 -2.16
C PRO A 47 10.39 -7.52 -3.22
N VAL A 48 10.42 -6.91 -4.41
CA VAL A 48 9.56 -7.34 -5.52
C VAL A 48 9.84 -8.81 -5.88
N SER A 49 8.78 -9.58 -6.06
CA SER A 49 8.82 -11.01 -6.41
C SER A 49 9.40 -11.96 -5.34
N CYS A 50 9.59 -11.51 -4.10
CA CYS A 50 9.96 -12.43 -3.02
C CYS A 50 8.84 -13.45 -2.74
N ASN A 51 9.23 -14.62 -2.24
CA ASN A 51 8.32 -15.69 -1.88
C ASN A 51 7.92 -15.61 -0.39
N PRO A 52 6.68 -15.25 -0.04
CA PRO A 52 6.26 -15.16 1.36
C PRO A 52 6.24 -16.51 2.10
N ALA A 53 6.27 -17.64 1.41
CA ALA A 53 6.34 -18.96 2.05
C ALA A 53 7.76 -19.33 2.50
N THR A 54 8.81 -18.82 1.84
CA THR A 54 10.21 -19.23 2.07
C THR A 54 11.13 -18.10 2.47
N ASP A 55 10.89 -16.89 1.99
CA ASP A 55 11.83 -15.76 2.13
C ASP A 55 11.47 -14.96 3.36
N ARG A 56 12.32 -14.99 4.39
CA ARG A 56 12.04 -14.31 5.67
C ARG A 56 11.81 -12.81 5.48
N SER A 57 12.65 -12.11 4.72
CA SER A 57 12.53 -10.65 4.53
C SER A 57 11.28 -10.19 3.74
N CYS A 58 10.47 -11.12 3.21
CA CYS A 58 9.36 -10.79 2.33
C CYS A 58 8.19 -10.13 3.08
N LEU A 59 7.99 -8.83 2.87
CA LEU A 59 6.75 -8.15 3.26
C LEU A 59 5.78 -8.25 2.08
N PHE A 60 4.67 -8.94 2.28
CA PHE A 60 3.76 -9.35 1.22
C PHE A 60 2.32 -8.98 1.55
N VAL A 61 1.59 -8.55 0.53
CA VAL A 61 0.13 -8.48 0.54
C VAL A 61 -0.43 -9.07 -0.75
N SER A 62 -1.54 -9.78 -0.66
CA SER A 62 -2.35 -10.10 -1.82
C SER A 62 -3.78 -9.62 -1.67
N THR A 63 -4.44 -9.33 -2.79
CA THR A 63 -5.83 -8.91 -2.85
C THR A 63 -6.63 -9.81 -3.77
N LYS A 64 -7.79 -10.24 -3.30
CA LYS A 64 -8.75 -11.03 -4.08
C LYS A 64 -10.10 -10.35 -4.03
N SER A 65 -10.68 -10.07 -5.20
CA SER A 65 -12.05 -9.56 -5.29
C SER A 65 -13.04 -10.57 -4.71
N ASN A 66 -13.93 -10.06 -3.87
CA ASN A 66 -15.11 -10.77 -3.34
C ASN A 66 -16.39 -9.99 -3.68
N GLY A 67 -16.39 -9.25 -4.79
CA GLY A 67 -17.41 -8.28 -5.19
C GLY A 67 -16.80 -7.00 -5.75
N SER A 68 -17.64 -6.10 -6.26
CA SER A 68 -17.20 -4.88 -6.98
C SER A 68 -16.39 -3.89 -6.14
N SER A 69 -16.58 -3.88 -4.82
CA SER A 69 -15.85 -3.00 -3.88
C SER A 69 -15.39 -3.70 -2.61
N ASN A 70 -15.34 -5.04 -2.64
CA ASN A 70 -14.99 -5.86 -1.49
C ASN A 70 -13.74 -6.66 -1.82
N LEU A 71 -12.74 -6.61 -0.95
CA LEU A 71 -11.48 -7.30 -1.14
C LEU A 71 -11.16 -8.17 0.08
N ASN A 72 -10.68 -9.38 -0.17
CA ASN A 72 -9.96 -10.18 0.80
C ASN A 72 -8.47 -9.84 0.71
N PHE A 73 -7.84 -9.62 1.85
CA PHE A 73 -6.42 -9.33 1.99
C PHE A 73 -5.73 -10.47 2.70
N GLU A 74 -4.55 -10.85 2.21
CA GLU A 74 -3.63 -11.74 2.93
C GLU A 74 -2.30 -11.01 3.10
N LEU A 75 -1.91 -10.76 4.35
CA LEU A 75 -0.68 -10.07 4.73
C LEU A 75 0.30 -11.04 5.38
N ARG A 76 1.58 -10.86 5.07
CA ARG A 76 2.67 -11.59 5.71
C ARG A 76 3.91 -10.72 5.77
N GLY A 77 4.65 -10.76 6.87
CA GLY A 77 5.97 -10.15 6.95
C GLY A 77 6.69 -10.47 8.25
N GLU A 78 7.99 -10.18 8.29
CA GLU A 78 8.79 -10.26 9.51
C GLU A 78 8.81 -8.88 10.19
N SER A 79 8.40 -8.83 11.46
CA SER A 79 8.50 -7.65 12.31
C SER A 79 8.44 -8.05 13.79
N GLN A 80 9.18 -7.34 14.64
CA GLN A 80 9.03 -7.47 16.10
C GLN A 80 7.81 -6.71 16.64
N GLY A 81 7.29 -5.75 15.88
CA GLY A 81 6.10 -4.99 16.24
C GLY A 81 4.94 -5.36 15.35
N TYR A 82 4.79 -4.66 14.23
CA TYR A 82 3.66 -4.84 13.32
C TYR A 82 4.07 -4.80 11.85
N ILE A 83 3.18 -5.33 11.02
CA ILE A 83 3.15 -5.14 9.56
C ILE A 83 1.86 -4.44 9.17
N ALA A 84 1.89 -3.69 8.08
CA ALA A 84 0.76 -2.89 7.63
C ALA A 84 0.65 -2.82 6.11
N VAL A 85 -0.59 -2.73 5.64
CA VAL A 85 -0.92 -2.28 4.29
C VAL A 85 -1.78 -1.03 4.40
N ALA A 86 -1.39 0.05 3.71
CA ALA A 86 -2.25 1.21 3.50
C ALA A 86 -2.76 1.24 2.06
N LEU A 87 -4.01 1.67 1.92
CA LEU A 87 -4.66 1.94 0.64
C LEU A 87 -4.67 3.45 0.43
N SER A 88 -3.85 3.91 -0.51
CA SER A 88 -3.80 5.33 -0.89
C SER A 88 -4.59 5.63 -2.15
N THR A 89 -5.31 6.75 -2.11
CA THR A 89 -6.02 7.29 -3.29
C THR A 89 -5.09 8.05 -4.23
N ASP A 90 -3.85 8.32 -3.81
CA ASP A 90 -2.79 8.86 -4.63
C ASP A 90 -1.55 7.95 -4.59
N MET A 91 -0.43 8.38 -5.18
CA MET A 91 0.79 7.56 -5.30
C MET A 91 1.81 7.84 -4.18
N ASN A 92 1.37 8.35 -3.04
CA ASN A 92 2.19 8.66 -1.88
C ASN A 92 1.64 7.96 -0.64
N ALA A 93 2.47 7.79 0.38
CA ALA A 93 2.01 7.34 1.69
C ALA A 93 1.61 8.55 2.55
N GLY A 94 0.39 8.56 3.10
CA GLY A 94 -0.10 9.65 3.95
C GLY A 94 -1.51 10.10 3.58
N GLY A 95 -1.87 11.36 3.81
CA GLY A 95 -3.15 11.88 3.30
C GLY A 95 -4.43 11.24 3.86
N ASN A 96 -4.35 10.56 5.00
CA ASN A 96 -5.41 9.73 5.59
C ASN A 96 -5.66 8.40 4.87
N ASP A 97 -4.61 7.78 4.36
CA ASP A 97 -4.69 6.43 3.79
C ASP A 97 -5.27 5.43 4.79
N LYS A 98 -6.23 4.63 4.33
CA LYS A 98 -6.84 3.56 5.12
C LYS A 98 -5.80 2.47 5.35
N THR A 99 -5.38 2.28 6.60
CA THR A 99 -4.27 1.42 6.96
C THR A 99 -4.73 0.27 7.84
N TYR A 100 -4.47 -0.95 7.40
CA TYR A 100 -4.78 -2.19 8.09
C TYR A 100 -3.51 -2.80 8.64
N ILE A 101 -3.51 -3.10 9.93
CA ILE A 101 -2.29 -3.39 10.69
C ILE A 101 -2.47 -4.69 11.46
N CYS A 102 -1.44 -5.52 11.42
CA CYS A 102 -1.32 -6.69 12.27
C CYS A 102 -0.10 -6.55 13.17
N ALA A 103 -0.36 -6.39 14.45
CA ALA A 103 0.65 -6.22 15.48
C ALA A 103 0.84 -7.50 16.29
N ASN A 104 2.09 -7.79 16.61
CA ASN A 104 2.50 -8.82 17.55
C ASN A 104 2.50 -8.25 18.96
N ILE A 105 1.49 -8.60 19.74
CA ILE A 105 1.39 -8.28 21.17
C ILE A 105 1.59 -9.58 21.94
N ASN A 106 2.81 -9.80 22.45
CA ASN A 106 3.16 -10.99 23.23
C ASN A 106 2.80 -12.31 22.51
N SER A 107 3.17 -12.44 21.23
CA SER A 107 2.86 -13.58 20.36
C SER A 107 1.37 -13.77 20.03
N THR A 108 0.54 -12.75 20.30
CA THR A 108 -0.88 -12.70 19.90
C THR A 108 -1.11 -11.59 18.89
N VAL A 109 -1.88 -11.87 17.84
CA VAL A 109 -2.18 -10.86 16.81
C VAL A 109 -3.21 -9.89 17.35
N LEU A 110 -2.85 -8.61 17.37
CA LEU A 110 -3.79 -7.50 17.47
C LEU A 110 -4.01 -6.92 16.07
N PHE A 111 -5.26 -6.90 15.63
CA PHE A 111 -5.64 -6.23 14.39
C PHE A 111 -6.05 -4.79 14.68
N VAL A 112 -5.51 -3.84 13.93
CA VAL A 112 -5.79 -2.41 14.09
C VAL A 112 -6.16 -1.80 12.74
N PHE A 113 -7.23 -1.03 12.72
CA PHE A 113 -7.56 -0.15 11.60
C PHE A 113 -7.17 1.29 11.96
N ALA A 114 -6.44 1.97 11.09
CA ALA A 114 -5.93 3.31 11.32
C ALA A 114 -5.96 4.17 10.05
N LEU A 115 -5.84 5.47 10.21
CA LEU A 115 -5.52 6.40 9.13
C LEU A 115 -4.05 6.77 9.21
N LEU A 116 -3.33 6.61 8.10
CA LEU A 116 -1.95 7.06 7.97
C LEU A 116 -1.93 8.49 7.42
N ASN A 117 -1.38 9.42 8.18
CA ASN A 117 -1.20 10.79 7.74
C ASN A 117 0.13 11.33 8.25
N ASN A 118 0.97 11.87 7.36
CA ASN A 118 2.30 12.39 7.70
C ASN A 118 3.12 11.43 8.59
N ASN A 119 3.24 10.15 8.18
CA ASN A 119 3.91 9.09 8.95
C ASN A 119 3.36 8.82 10.36
N THR A 120 2.16 9.28 10.67
CA THR A 120 1.50 9.04 11.97
C THR A 120 0.26 8.18 11.76
N LEU A 121 0.07 7.19 12.63
CA LEU A 121 -1.08 6.30 12.62
C LEU A 121 -2.12 6.78 13.63
N THR A 122 -3.33 7.04 13.15
CA THR A 122 -4.48 7.38 14.01
C THR A 122 -5.48 6.22 14.00
N THR A 123 -5.52 5.44 15.08
CA THR A 123 -6.45 4.31 15.24
C THR A 123 -7.91 4.75 15.10
N GLN A 124 -8.69 3.96 14.39
CA GLN A 124 -10.12 4.15 14.17
C GLN A 124 -10.91 3.13 14.99
N SER A 125 -12.01 3.57 15.61
CA SER A 125 -12.93 2.71 16.36
C SER A 125 -13.99 2.06 15.47
N ASP A 126 -14.39 2.72 14.38
CA ASP A 126 -15.33 2.16 13.42
C ASP A 126 -14.63 1.15 12.50
N VAL A 127 -14.96 -0.12 12.71
CA VAL A 127 -14.46 -1.27 11.96
C VAL A 127 -15.60 -2.03 11.26
N SER A 128 -16.75 -1.38 11.06
CA SER A 128 -17.95 -1.98 10.43
C SER A 128 -17.71 -2.52 9.01
N SER A 129 -16.68 -2.01 8.32
CA SER A 129 -16.27 -2.46 6.99
C SER A 129 -15.28 -3.62 7.00
N ILE A 130 -14.90 -4.15 8.17
CA ILE A 130 -13.89 -5.20 8.32
C ILE A 130 -14.54 -6.45 8.91
N ALA A 131 -14.25 -7.62 8.32
CA ALA A 131 -14.69 -8.90 8.89
C ALA A 131 -13.71 -10.04 8.60
N ASN A 132 -14.01 -11.21 9.20
CA ASN A 132 -13.28 -12.46 8.99
C ASN A 132 -11.77 -12.31 9.21
N VAL A 133 -11.39 -11.59 10.27
CA VAL A 133 -9.99 -11.38 10.61
C VAL A 133 -9.45 -12.63 11.28
N SER A 134 -8.40 -13.17 10.70
CA SER A 134 -7.61 -14.26 11.26
C SER A 134 -6.14 -13.90 11.22
N GLY A 135 -5.36 -14.39 12.18
CA GLY A 135 -3.93 -14.12 12.21
C GLY A 135 -3.13 -15.18 12.93
N SER A 136 -1.82 -15.16 12.68
CA SER A 136 -0.86 -16.02 13.37
C SER A 136 0.47 -15.30 13.55
N ILE A 137 1.18 -15.67 14.61
CA ILE A 137 2.54 -15.23 14.88
C ILE A 137 3.40 -16.46 15.07
N ASN A 138 4.50 -16.53 14.32
CA ASN A 138 5.57 -17.50 14.53
C ASN A 138 6.88 -16.73 14.68
N GLN A 139 7.36 -16.61 15.92
CA GLN A 139 8.50 -15.76 16.28
C GLN A 139 8.25 -14.30 15.88
N THR A 140 8.87 -13.84 14.79
CA THR A 140 8.73 -12.49 14.23
C THR A 140 7.91 -12.46 12.94
N THR A 141 7.50 -13.63 12.42
CA THR A 141 6.64 -13.71 11.25
C THR A 141 5.20 -13.45 11.69
N ILE A 142 4.62 -12.38 11.17
CA ILE A 142 3.24 -11.98 11.38
C ILE A 142 2.45 -12.30 10.11
N GLN A 143 1.30 -12.94 10.26
CA GLN A 143 0.38 -13.20 9.16
C GLN A 143 -1.04 -12.80 9.53
N CYS A 144 -1.78 -12.28 8.56
CA CYS A 144 -3.18 -11.93 8.70
C CYS A 144 -3.96 -12.16 7.43
N VAL A 145 -5.22 -12.57 7.58
CA VAL A 145 -6.21 -12.60 6.51
C VAL A 145 -7.46 -11.86 6.98
N PHE A 146 -8.00 -10.98 6.15
CA PHE A 146 -9.19 -10.19 6.50
C PHE A 146 -9.93 -9.69 5.28
N ASN A 147 -11.23 -9.45 5.44
CA ASN A 147 -12.08 -8.84 4.42
C ASN A 147 -12.29 -7.35 4.70
N VAL A 148 -12.31 -6.56 3.63
CA VAL A 148 -12.74 -5.16 3.67
C VAL A 148 -13.88 -4.97 2.68
N PHE A 149 -14.96 -4.33 3.14
CA PHE A 149 -16.17 -4.07 2.38
C PHE A 149 -16.35 -2.58 2.07
N GLY A 150 -16.99 -2.27 0.94
CA GLY A 150 -17.36 -0.89 0.61
C GLY A 150 -16.17 0.03 0.38
N LEU A 151 -15.06 -0.49 -0.17
CA LEU A 151 -13.93 0.32 -0.60
C LEU A 151 -14.36 1.36 -1.64
N ASN A 152 -13.73 2.52 -1.59
CA ASN A 152 -14.09 3.65 -2.45
C ASN A 152 -12.87 4.59 -2.59
N ALA A 153 -12.04 4.38 -3.62
CA ALA A 153 -10.91 5.25 -3.93
C ALA A 153 -11.34 6.57 -4.59
N THR A 154 -12.44 6.55 -5.32
CA THR A 154 -13.14 7.72 -5.86
C THR A 154 -14.62 7.36 -5.93
N SER A 155 -15.53 8.32 -5.73
CA SER A 155 -16.98 8.11 -5.75
C SER A 155 -17.56 7.61 -7.10
N ARG A 156 -16.72 7.19 -8.04
CA ARG A 156 -17.06 6.56 -9.32
C ARG A 156 -16.95 5.04 -9.19
N ALA A 157 -18.07 4.34 -9.41
CA ALA A 157 -18.20 2.89 -9.21
C ALA A 157 -17.14 2.01 -9.91
N ASN A 158 -16.54 2.48 -11.01
CA ASN A 158 -15.56 1.73 -11.80
C ASN A 158 -14.10 1.92 -11.36
N ALA A 159 -13.85 2.67 -10.29
CA ALA A 159 -12.51 2.90 -9.72
C ALA A 159 -12.51 2.72 -8.19
N ALA A 160 -13.53 2.06 -7.64
CA ALA A 160 -13.72 1.92 -6.20
C ALA A 160 -12.56 1.19 -5.51
N THR A 161 -11.94 0.22 -6.22
CA THR A 161 -10.79 -0.59 -5.78
C THR A 161 -9.45 -0.11 -6.32
N THR A 162 -9.39 1.09 -6.93
CA THR A 162 -8.18 1.61 -7.58
C THR A 162 -7.34 2.42 -6.59
N PHE A 163 -6.35 1.78 -5.97
CA PHE A 163 -5.49 2.38 -4.93
C PHE A 163 -4.02 2.13 -5.24
N SER A 164 -3.14 2.96 -4.69
CA SER A 164 -1.76 2.56 -4.45
C SER A 164 -1.67 1.73 -3.18
N ILE A 165 -0.87 0.68 -3.22
CA ILE A 165 -0.52 -0.13 -2.04
C ILE A 165 0.71 0.48 -1.39
N VAL A 166 0.58 0.79 -0.10
CA VAL A 166 1.70 1.16 0.76
C VAL A 166 1.98 -0.01 1.69
N LEU A 167 3.11 -0.68 1.52
CA LEU A 167 3.60 -1.69 2.45
C LEU A 167 4.48 -1.01 3.50
N ALA A 168 4.24 -1.32 4.77
CA ALA A 168 5.00 -0.78 5.87
C ALA A 168 5.17 -1.77 7.02
N ASN A 169 6.15 -1.54 7.86
CA ASN A 169 6.30 -2.21 9.16
C ASN A 169 6.74 -1.20 10.22
N GLY A 170 6.60 -1.59 11.48
CA GLY A 170 7.01 -0.75 12.60
C GLY A 170 7.14 -1.55 13.89
N THR A 171 7.48 -0.85 14.97
CA THR A 171 7.63 -1.43 16.30
C THR A 171 6.37 -1.19 17.14
N VAL A 172 6.24 -1.95 18.22
CA VAL A 172 5.25 -1.69 19.27
C VAL A 172 6.01 -1.23 20.50
N TYR A 173 5.60 -0.11 21.08
CA TYR A 173 6.19 0.40 22.31
C TYR A 173 5.74 -0.42 23.53
N ALA A 174 6.45 -0.30 24.65
CA ALA A 174 6.14 -1.04 25.88
C ALA A 174 4.72 -0.79 26.42
N ASN A 175 4.11 0.36 26.09
CA ASN A 175 2.73 0.70 26.46
C ASN A 175 1.67 0.10 25.50
N GLY A 176 2.08 -0.72 24.53
CA GLY A 176 1.21 -1.33 23.53
C GLY A 176 0.83 -0.42 22.35
N SER A 177 1.29 0.84 22.34
CA SER A 177 1.04 1.75 21.21
C SER A 177 1.98 1.47 20.03
N LEU A 178 1.50 1.75 18.82
CA LEU A 178 2.24 1.53 17.59
C LEU A 178 3.23 2.68 17.36
N SER A 179 4.45 2.36 16.90
CA SER A 179 5.38 3.37 16.39
C SER A 179 4.91 3.96 15.08
N ASN A 180 5.51 5.08 14.67
CA ASN A 180 5.40 5.55 13.29
C ASN A 180 5.89 4.45 12.33
N PRO A 181 5.19 4.20 11.22
CA PRO A 181 5.56 3.16 10.27
C PRO A 181 6.79 3.57 9.46
N THR A 182 7.62 2.57 9.16
CA THR A 182 8.63 2.65 8.12
C THR A 182 8.00 2.16 6.82
N VAL A 183 7.79 3.08 5.87
CA VAL A 183 7.27 2.74 4.53
C VAL A 183 8.34 1.98 3.77
N ARG A 184 7.96 0.85 3.19
CA ARG A 184 8.83 -0.08 2.49
C ARG A 184 8.63 -0.03 0.98
N THR A 185 7.38 0.14 0.54
CA THR A 185 7.03 0.22 -0.88
C THR A 185 5.77 1.06 -1.03
N VAL A 186 5.72 1.84 -2.10
CA VAL A 186 4.50 2.49 -2.60
C VAL A 186 4.38 2.12 -4.08
N THR A 187 3.24 1.57 -4.50
CA THR A 187 2.99 1.22 -5.91
C THR A 187 2.43 2.41 -6.68
N ALA A 188 2.41 2.31 -8.01
CA ALA A 188 1.45 3.07 -8.82
C ALA A 188 0.00 2.76 -8.40
N GLN A 189 -0.95 3.59 -8.85
CA GLN A 189 -2.36 3.35 -8.60
C GLN A 189 -2.86 2.17 -9.46
N LEU A 190 -3.45 1.17 -8.83
CA LEU A 190 -3.79 -0.10 -9.45
C LEU A 190 -5.18 -0.54 -9.02
N ASP A 191 -5.93 -1.16 -9.94
CA ASP A 191 -7.18 -1.82 -9.58
C ASP A 191 -6.89 -3.12 -8.84
N LEU A 192 -7.06 -3.08 -7.52
CA LEU A 192 -6.77 -4.22 -6.64
C LEU A 192 -7.72 -5.41 -6.82
N SER A 193 -8.79 -5.26 -7.61
CA SER A 193 -9.67 -6.35 -8.03
C SER A 193 -9.13 -7.11 -9.24
N ASN A 194 -8.24 -6.50 -10.02
CA ASN A 194 -7.61 -7.10 -11.20
C ASN A 194 -6.43 -7.97 -10.79
N VAL A 195 -6.52 -9.28 -11.04
CA VAL A 195 -5.49 -10.26 -10.66
C VAL A 195 -4.11 -9.99 -11.29
N ASN A 196 -4.06 -9.22 -12.39
CA ASN A 196 -2.82 -8.85 -13.07
C ASN A 196 -2.10 -7.63 -12.44
N SER A 197 -2.67 -7.01 -11.40
CA SER A 197 -2.01 -5.91 -10.69
C SER A 197 -0.81 -6.40 -9.88
N THR A 198 0.32 -5.71 -10.02
CA THR A 198 1.61 -6.06 -9.43
C THR A 198 2.40 -4.80 -9.03
N ASN A 199 3.58 -4.96 -8.41
CA ASN A 199 4.53 -3.87 -8.04
C ASN A 199 5.11 -3.08 -9.24
N THR A 200 4.30 -2.50 -10.13
CA THR A 200 4.82 -1.57 -11.13
C THR A 200 5.39 -0.36 -10.36
N ALA A 201 6.72 -0.26 -10.36
CA ALA A 201 7.49 0.56 -9.44
C ALA A 201 7.25 2.06 -9.61
N THR A 202 7.01 2.76 -8.49
CA THR A 202 7.24 4.21 -8.39
C THR A 202 8.34 4.41 -7.36
N THR A 203 9.35 5.21 -7.74
CA THR A 203 10.60 5.44 -7.02
C THR A 203 10.40 5.87 -5.57
N THR A 204 11.08 5.18 -4.64
CA THR A 204 11.37 5.65 -3.27
C THR A 204 12.06 7.01 -3.31
N PRO A 205 11.73 7.98 -2.43
CA PRO A 205 12.62 9.12 -2.19
C PRO A 205 13.94 8.60 -1.63
N SER A 206 15.01 8.70 -2.42
CA SER A 206 16.35 8.37 -1.96
C SER A 206 16.84 9.48 -1.02
N THR A 207 17.29 9.09 0.17
CA THR A 207 18.24 9.90 0.92
C THR A 207 19.59 9.81 0.18
N ASN A 208 20.06 10.96 -0.30
CA ASN A 208 21.34 11.15 -0.99
C ASN A 208 22.48 10.32 -0.36
N SER A 209 23.05 9.41 -1.15
CA SER A 209 24.43 8.98 -0.98
C SER A 209 25.09 8.97 -2.36
N THR A 210 25.94 9.97 -2.57
CA THR A 210 26.90 10.02 -3.66
C THR A 210 27.85 8.84 -3.54
N ASN A 211 27.86 7.94 -4.52
CA ASN A 211 29.10 7.42 -5.11
C ASN A 211 28.80 6.71 -6.42
N ALA A 212 29.46 7.19 -7.47
CA ALA A 212 29.44 6.65 -8.81
C ALA A 212 30.17 5.30 -8.86
N SER A 213 29.62 4.36 -9.61
CA SER A 213 30.42 3.33 -10.29
C SER A 213 29.72 2.91 -11.57
N ASN A 214 30.35 3.24 -12.69
CA ASN A 214 29.98 2.80 -14.04
C ASN A 214 30.07 1.27 -14.12
N VAL A 215 28.99 0.59 -14.51
CA VAL A 215 29.07 -0.76 -15.06
C VAL A 215 28.21 -0.86 -16.31
N THR A 216 28.92 -1.01 -17.42
CA THR A 216 28.48 -1.12 -18.81
C THR A 216 27.60 -2.34 -19.04
N THR A 217 26.39 -2.13 -19.55
CA THR A 217 25.49 -3.18 -20.07
C THR A 217 26.10 -3.81 -21.32
N THR A 218 26.48 -5.09 -21.23
CA THR A 218 26.86 -5.90 -22.39
C THR A 218 25.63 -6.70 -22.84
N THR A 219 25.02 -6.28 -23.95
CA THR A 219 23.92 -7.01 -24.61
C THR A 219 24.54 -8.02 -25.58
N THR A 220 24.37 -9.32 -25.31
CA THR A 220 24.81 -10.39 -26.22
C THR A 220 23.71 -10.66 -27.26
N THR A 221 24.00 -10.28 -28.50
CA THR A 221 23.17 -10.50 -29.69
C THR A 221 23.53 -11.87 -30.30
N THR A 222 22.56 -12.76 -30.45
CA THR A 222 22.73 -14.01 -31.22
C THR A 222 22.33 -13.76 -32.67
N THR A 223 23.27 -14.00 -33.57
CA THR A 223 23.19 -13.83 -35.02
C THR A 223 22.55 -15.04 -35.70
N THR A 224 21.56 -14.80 -36.56
CA THR A 224 21.26 -15.65 -37.72
C THR A 224 21.10 -14.77 -38.95
N THR A 225 22.02 -14.96 -39.89
CA THR A 225 22.18 -14.27 -41.17
C THR A 225 21.27 -14.87 -42.24
N THR A 226 20.55 -14.04 -42.98
CA THR A 226 20.35 -14.18 -44.44
C THR A 226 20.00 -12.82 -45.03
N ALA A 227 20.71 -12.45 -46.09
CA ALA A 227 20.73 -11.13 -46.70
C ALA A 227 19.77 -11.01 -47.89
N SER A 228 19.20 -9.81 -48.10
CA SER A 228 19.17 -9.14 -49.42
C SER A 228 18.56 -7.73 -49.34
N GLY A 229 19.43 -6.73 -49.53
CA GLY A 229 19.25 -5.38 -50.11
C GLY A 229 17.93 -4.62 -50.06
N ALA A 230 17.95 -3.40 -49.51
CA ALA A 230 17.91 -2.15 -50.29
C ALA A 230 17.88 -0.93 -49.34
N ASN A 231 18.89 -0.06 -49.48
CA ASN A 231 18.94 1.28 -48.88
C ASN A 231 17.89 2.18 -49.52
N ILE A 232 17.04 2.87 -48.74
CA ILE A 232 16.60 4.25 -49.02
C ILE A 232 16.41 5.00 -47.69
N SER A 233 17.33 5.93 -47.44
CA SER A 233 17.20 7.01 -46.46
C SER A 233 16.31 8.11 -47.06
N LEU A 234 15.25 8.51 -46.36
CA LEU A 234 14.54 9.77 -46.60
C LEU A 234 14.22 10.42 -45.25
N GLN A 235 15.00 11.44 -44.91
CA GLN A 235 14.61 12.46 -43.95
C GLN A 235 13.35 13.16 -44.45
N HIS A 236 12.42 13.52 -43.56
CA HIS A 236 11.60 14.72 -43.76
C HIS A 236 11.31 15.36 -42.40
N GLY A 237 11.79 16.59 -42.25
CA GLY A 237 11.40 17.48 -41.18
C GLY A 237 10.25 18.41 -41.59
N LEU A 238 9.88 19.20 -40.58
CA LEU A 238 9.11 20.45 -40.60
C LEU A 238 7.58 20.37 -40.60
N SER A 239 7.07 20.94 -39.49
CA SER A 239 6.13 22.07 -39.46
C SER A 239 4.72 21.81 -39.97
N GLN A 240 3.72 22.02 -39.11
CA GLN A 240 2.53 22.80 -39.49
C GLN A 240 1.99 23.59 -38.29
N ALA A 241 1.68 24.85 -38.58
CA ALA A 241 1.17 25.87 -37.70
C ALA A 241 -0.38 25.87 -37.65
N VAL A 242 -0.90 26.37 -36.52
CA VAL A 242 -2.03 27.30 -36.33
C VAL A 242 -3.23 27.21 -37.28
N LEU A 243 -4.43 26.99 -36.71
CA LEU A 243 -5.71 27.48 -37.23
C LEU A 243 -6.58 28.01 -36.08
N ILE A 244 -6.84 29.32 -36.12
CA ILE A 244 -7.81 30.09 -35.33
C ILE A 244 -9.02 30.32 -36.24
N LEU A 245 -10.26 30.17 -35.74
CA LEU A 245 -11.45 30.95 -36.17
C LEU A 245 -12.57 30.71 -35.11
N LEU A 246 -12.79 31.64 -34.18
CA LEU A 246 -13.83 32.69 -34.20
C LEU A 246 -15.26 32.19 -34.47
N GLY A 247 -16.07 32.16 -33.40
CA GLY A 247 -17.53 32.06 -33.44
C GLY A 247 -18.13 32.95 -32.35
N ILE A 248 -18.30 34.22 -32.67
CA ILE A 248 -19.03 35.24 -31.90
C ILE A 248 -20.46 35.38 -32.43
N LEU A 249 -21.38 35.64 -31.48
CA LEU A 249 -22.64 36.40 -31.61
C LEU A 249 -23.93 35.71 -32.11
N ALA A 250 -24.83 35.42 -31.17
CA ALA A 250 -26.27 35.74 -31.23
C ALA A 250 -26.83 35.70 -29.78
N ILE A 251 -27.16 36.85 -29.17
CA ILE A 251 -28.52 37.42 -28.99
C ILE A 251 -29.42 36.42 -28.23
N GLY A 252 -29.82 36.63 -26.97
CA GLY A 252 -30.55 37.79 -26.47
C GLY A 252 -32.04 37.43 -26.37
N MET A 253 -32.46 36.88 -25.23
CA MET A 253 -33.83 36.85 -24.69
C MET A 253 -33.83 35.96 -23.44
N MET A 254 -33.85 36.57 -22.26
CA MET A 254 -34.65 36.29 -21.03
C MET A 254 -34.07 37.16 -19.91
#